data_AF-A0A2R6CHU2-F1
#
_entry.id   AF-A0A2R6CHU2-F1
#
_cell.length_a   1.000
_cell.length_b   1.000
_cell.length_c   1.000
_cell.angle_alpha   90.00
_cell.angle_beta   90.00
_cell.angle_gamma   90.00
#
_symmetry.space_group_name_H-M   'P 1'
#
loop_
_entity.id
_entity.type
_entity.pdbx_description
1 polymer ?
#
loop_
_entity_poly.entity_id
_entity_poly.type
_entity_poly.pdbx_seq_one_letter_code
_entity_poly.pdbx_strand_id
1 'polypeptide(L)'
;MAGAYAAVHAHPEGESTAARLALTAAEYGYDGLAIRNHGNHPAEYDCEEIADTYGIDVVTGVEVRAEDPGQATGFVGSHRDRATIVAVHGGNRRINEWAVTQPAIDVLAHPTAGDDGGVDDVLARTAADNGVRLELSLAPVLRAEGGTRVQAIRELGRLWTLIETYETPYVVSADPASHLAEWGRLAERNRGRRSERFVEPGVWRPEES
;
A
#
# COMPACT_ATOMS: atom_id res chain seq x y z
N MET A 1 21.52 8.67 0.18
CA MET A 1 20.09 8.59 0.51
C MET A 1 19.63 7.19 0.19
N ALA A 2 18.77 6.57 1.01
CA ALA A 2 18.13 5.32 0.61
C ALA A 2 17.22 5.60 -0.59
N GLY A 3 17.26 4.75 -1.61
CA GLY A 3 16.44 4.91 -2.81
C GLY A 3 14.96 4.67 -2.54
N ALA A 4 14.09 5.29 -3.33
CA ALA A 4 12.65 5.13 -3.23
C ALA A 4 12.20 3.90 -4.03
N TYR A 5 11.43 3.01 -3.37
CA TYR A 5 10.87 1.82 -4.00
C TYR A 5 9.36 1.98 -4.14
N ALA A 6 8.82 1.62 -5.30
CA ALA A 6 7.38 1.51 -5.49
C ALA A 6 6.90 0.15 -4.98
N ALA A 7 5.92 0.12 -4.07
CA ALA A 7 5.25 -1.12 -3.64
C ALA A 7 4.01 -1.36 -4.50
N VAL A 8 3.92 -2.53 -5.13
CA VAL A 8 2.88 -2.83 -6.13
C VAL A 8 2.34 -4.25 -6.00
N HIS A 9 1.12 -4.46 -6.49
CA HIS A 9 0.56 -5.78 -6.78
C HIS A 9 0.53 -5.96 -8.30
N ALA A 10 1.19 -7.00 -8.79
CA ALA A 10 1.21 -7.36 -10.20
C ALA A 10 0.05 -8.32 -10.54
N HIS A 11 -0.25 -8.47 -11.83
CA HIS A 11 -1.20 -9.47 -12.32
C HIS A 11 -0.80 -10.87 -11.84
N PRO A 12 -1.74 -11.72 -11.38
CA PRO A 12 -3.19 -11.64 -11.56
C PRO A 12 -3.94 -10.75 -10.56
N GLU A 13 -3.30 -10.31 -9.48
CA GLU A 13 -3.96 -9.49 -8.47
C GLU A 13 -4.16 -8.04 -8.92
N GLY A 14 -3.08 -7.43 -9.41
CA GLY A 14 -3.13 -6.12 -10.05
C GLY A 14 -3.50 -6.21 -11.52
N GLU A 15 -3.82 -5.07 -12.13
CA GLU A 15 -4.21 -5.03 -13.55
C GLU A 15 -3.01 -5.08 -14.51
N SER A 16 -1.78 -5.04 -13.98
CA SER A 16 -0.55 -4.83 -14.77
C SER A 16 0.49 -5.88 -14.47
N THR A 17 1.22 -6.33 -15.48
CA THR A 17 2.34 -7.25 -15.30
C THR A 17 3.48 -6.58 -14.53
N ALA A 18 4.31 -7.38 -13.87
CA ALA A 18 5.52 -6.91 -13.19
C ALA A 18 6.39 -6.04 -14.11
N ALA A 19 6.60 -6.48 -15.36
CA ALA A 19 7.36 -5.75 -16.38
C ALA A 19 6.79 -4.35 -16.69
N ARG A 20 5.46 -4.21 -16.81
CA ARG A 20 4.84 -2.89 -17.04
C ARG A 20 4.97 -1.97 -15.84
N LEU A 21 4.82 -2.52 -14.64
CA LEU A 21 5.00 -1.77 -13.39
C LEU A 21 6.46 -1.30 -13.26
N ALA A 22 7.44 -2.15 -13.59
CA ALA A 22 8.86 -1.82 -13.58
C ALA A 22 9.20 -0.70 -14.58
N LEU A 23 8.71 -0.80 -15.82
CA LEU A 23 8.87 0.26 -16.81
C LEU A 23 8.36 1.61 -16.30
N THR A 24 7.13 1.64 -15.77
CA THR A 24 6.54 2.89 -15.25
C THR A 24 7.28 3.42 -14.03
N ALA A 25 7.70 2.54 -13.11
CA ALA A 25 8.49 2.95 -11.95
C ALA A 25 9.84 3.57 -12.37
N ALA A 26 10.53 2.96 -13.34
CA ALA A 26 11.78 3.49 -13.90
C ALA A 26 11.55 4.86 -14.59
N GLU A 27 10.50 5.00 -15.39
CA GLU A 27 10.14 6.28 -16.03
C GLU A 27 9.83 7.39 -15.03
N TYR A 28 9.31 7.05 -13.85
CA TYR A 28 9.02 8.01 -12.77
C TYR A 28 10.20 8.23 -11.81
N GLY A 29 11.34 7.59 -12.06
CA GLY A 29 12.57 7.79 -11.30
C GLY A 29 12.59 7.09 -9.95
N TYR A 30 11.82 6.01 -9.78
CA TYR A 30 12.00 5.12 -8.63
C TYR A 30 13.32 4.34 -8.78
N ASP A 31 13.98 4.09 -7.65
CA ASP A 31 15.21 3.30 -7.60
C ASP A 31 14.91 1.79 -7.62
N GLY A 32 13.69 1.40 -7.25
CA GLY A 32 13.30 -0.01 -7.23
C GLY A 32 11.80 -0.27 -7.19
N LEU A 33 11.44 -1.54 -7.32
CA LEU A 33 10.09 -2.06 -7.30
C LEU A 33 9.98 -3.23 -6.31
N ALA A 34 9.08 -3.13 -5.35
CA ALA A 34 8.70 -4.22 -4.46
C ALA A 34 7.36 -4.81 -4.90
N ILE A 35 7.37 -6.05 -5.42
CA ILE A 35 6.15 -6.75 -5.84
C ILE A 35 5.64 -7.56 -4.65
N ARG A 36 4.48 -7.18 -4.11
CA ARG A 36 3.94 -7.69 -2.84
C ARG A 36 2.55 -8.33 -3.00
N ASN A 37 2.35 -9.08 -4.07
CA ASN A 37 1.13 -9.86 -4.26
C ASN A 37 0.76 -10.66 -3.00
N HIS A 38 -0.54 -10.83 -2.80
CA HIS A 38 -1.07 -11.71 -1.80
C HIS A 38 -0.62 -13.14 -2.06
N GLY A 39 -0.25 -13.86 -1.01
CA GLY A 39 0.28 -15.23 -1.13
C GLY A 39 -0.68 -16.23 -1.81
N ASN A 40 -1.98 -15.93 -1.87
CA ASN A 40 -2.98 -16.73 -2.58
C ASN A 40 -3.19 -16.31 -4.05
N HIS A 41 -2.60 -15.19 -4.50
CA HIS A 41 -2.61 -14.70 -5.88
C HIS A 41 -1.20 -14.28 -6.33
N PRO A 42 -0.21 -15.20 -6.30
CA PRO A 42 1.17 -14.87 -6.64
C PRO A 42 1.28 -14.42 -8.10
N ALA A 43 2.14 -13.44 -8.35
CA ALA A 43 2.54 -13.07 -9.70
C ALA A 43 3.76 -13.90 -10.13
N GLU A 44 3.82 -14.24 -11.42
CA GLU A 44 4.98 -14.88 -12.04
C GLU A 44 5.84 -13.81 -12.74
N TYR A 45 7.11 -13.74 -12.37
CA TYR A 45 8.09 -12.82 -12.93
C TYR A 45 9.50 -13.29 -12.57
N ASP A 46 10.47 -12.82 -13.35
CA ASP A 46 11.90 -13.00 -13.08
C ASP A 46 12.50 -11.62 -12.71
N CYS A 47 13.05 -11.52 -11.50
CA CYS A 47 13.62 -10.27 -11.01
C CYS A 47 14.83 -9.83 -11.84
N GLU A 48 15.71 -10.76 -12.21
CA GLU A 48 16.94 -10.47 -12.96
C GLU A 48 16.59 -10.02 -14.37
N GLU A 49 15.67 -10.72 -15.04
CA GLU A 49 15.22 -10.34 -16.40
C GLU A 49 14.61 -8.94 -16.42
N ILE A 50 13.76 -8.60 -15.44
CA ILE A 50 13.13 -7.27 -15.36
C ILE A 50 14.18 -6.20 -15.02
N ALA A 51 15.09 -6.47 -14.08
CA ALA A 51 16.15 -5.53 -13.72
C ALA A 51 17.07 -5.23 -14.91
N ASP A 52 17.49 -6.25 -15.65
CA ASP A 52 18.32 -6.10 -16.84
C ASP A 52 17.60 -5.34 -17.96
N THR A 53 16.29 -5.59 -18.13
CA THR A 53 15.51 -4.96 -19.20
C THR A 53 15.22 -3.49 -18.93
N TYR A 54 14.87 -3.12 -17.69
CA TYR A 54 14.37 -1.79 -17.35
C TYR A 54 15.32 -0.95 -16.51
N GLY A 55 16.43 -1.52 -16.04
CA GLY A 55 17.43 -0.80 -15.25
C GLY A 55 16.94 -0.34 -13.88
N ILE A 56 16.02 -1.08 -13.28
CA ILE A 56 15.43 -0.81 -11.95
C ILE A 56 15.57 -2.03 -11.05
N ASP A 57 15.89 -1.84 -9.77
CA ASP A 57 15.95 -2.97 -8.84
C ASP A 57 14.56 -3.57 -8.61
N VAL A 58 14.49 -4.89 -8.52
CA VAL A 58 13.22 -5.61 -8.30
C VAL A 58 13.40 -6.54 -7.12
N VAL A 59 12.61 -6.30 -6.07
CA VAL A 59 12.62 -7.11 -4.85
C VAL A 59 11.33 -7.89 -4.70
N THR A 60 11.48 -9.17 -4.37
CA THR A 60 10.37 -10.06 -4.07
C THR A 60 9.78 -9.72 -2.71
N GLY A 61 8.48 -9.46 -2.67
CA GLY A 61 7.72 -9.33 -1.44
C GLY A 61 6.50 -10.25 -1.43
N VAL A 62 5.84 -10.32 -0.28
CA VAL A 62 4.52 -10.94 -0.13
C VAL A 62 3.67 -10.12 0.83
N GLU A 63 2.39 -10.00 0.53
CA GLU A 63 1.40 -9.51 1.49
C GLU A 63 0.56 -10.69 2.01
N VAL A 64 0.77 -11.04 3.27
CA VAL A 64 0.01 -12.13 3.90
C VAL A 64 -1.35 -11.58 4.32
N ARG A 65 -2.41 -12.17 3.75
CA ARG A 65 -3.78 -11.96 4.19
C ARG A 65 -4.34 -13.23 4.79
N ALA A 66 -4.87 -13.10 5.99
CA ALA A 66 -5.40 -14.20 6.78
C ALA A 66 -6.60 -13.73 7.59
N GLU A 67 -7.48 -14.65 7.95
CA GLU A 67 -8.67 -14.38 8.76
C GLU A 67 -8.36 -14.39 10.27
N ASP A 68 -7.30 -15.12 10.66
CA ASP A 68 -6.87 -15.22 12.05
C ASP A 68 -5.34 -15.38 12.21
N PRO A 69 -4.80 -15.10 13.42
CA PRO A 69 -3.37 -15.21 13.71
C PRO A 69 -2.73 -16.59 13.49
N GLY A 70 -3.48 -17.67 13.67
CA GLY A 70 -2.99 -19.03 13.49
C GLY A 70 -2.71 -19.32 12.01
N GLN A 71 -3.66 -18.97 11.14
CA GLN A 71 -3.47 -19.01 9.69
C GLN A 71 -2.31 -18.10 9.26
N ALA A 72 -2.26 -16.88 9.78
CA ALA A 72 -1.24 -15.90 9.43
C ALA A 72 0.18 -16.37 9.78
N THR A 73 0.35 -17.03 10.94
CA THR A 73 1.64 -17.59 11.37
C THR A 73 2.17 -18.62 10.38
N GLY A 74 1.30 -19.52 9.89
CA GLY A 74 1.68 -20.51 8.88
C GLY A 74 2.13 -19.88 7.56
N PHE A 75 1.41 -18.85 7.09
CA PHE A 75 1.75 -18.15 5.86
C PHE A 75 3.02 -17.30 5.98
N VAL A 76 3.25 -16.60 7.10
CA VAL A 76 4.50 -15.87 7.31
C VAL A 76 5.69 -16.83 7.29
N GLY A 77 5.59 -17.96 8.02
CA GLY A 77 6.64 -18.97 8.05
C GLY A 77 6.97 -19.56 6.68
N SER A 78 5.99 -19.76 5.81
CA SER A 78 6.22 -20.33 4.48
C SER A 78 6.89 -19.37 3.49
N HIS A 79 6.82 -18.06 3.72
CA HIS A 79 7.33 -17.05 2.79
C HIS A 79 8.58 -16.31 3.27
N ARG A 80 8.86 -16.27 4.57
CA ARG A 80 9.94 -15.43 5.12
C ARG A 80 11.31 -15.68 4.50
N ASP A 81 11.64 -16.93 4.21
CA ASP A 81 12.94 -17.30 3.62
C ASP A 81 13.04 -17.01 2.12
N ARG A 82 11.91 -16.69 1.46
CA ARG A 82 11.80 -16.52 0.00
C ARG A 82 11.48 -15.08 -0.41
N ALA A 83 10.96 -14.28 0.51
CA ALA A 83 10.61 -12.89 0.27
C ALA A 83 11.59 -11.98 1.01
N THR A 84 12.06 -10.95 0.31
CA THR A 84 12.84 -9.86 0.90
C THR A 84 11.98 -9.03 1.86
N ILE A 85 10.69 -8.89 1.54
CA ILE A 85 9.71 -8.14 2.33
C ILE A 85 8.49 -9.00 2.63
N VAL A 86 8.14 -9.16 3.90
CA VAL A 86 6.90 -9.77 4.36
C VAL A 86 6.02 -8.68 4.97
N ALA A 87 4.93 -8.35 4.27
CA ALA A 87 3.87 -7.51 4.78
C ALA A 87 2.70 -8.36 5.28
N VAL A 88 1.90 -7.83 6.21
CA VAL A 88 0.60 -8.40 6.59
C VAL A 88 -0.50 -7.42 6.26
N HIS A 89 -1.55 -7.90 5.60
CA HIS A 89 -2.76 -7.14 5.34
C HIS A 89 -3.52 -6.93 6.64
N GLY A 90 -3.54 -5.69 7.11
CA GLY A 90 -4.23 -5.26 8.31
C GLY A 90 -5.68 -4.88 8.09
N GLY A 91 -6.19 -4.01 8.96
CA GLY A 91 -7.56 -3.52 8.93
C GLY A 91 -8.52 -4.35 9.79
N ASN A 92 -8.07 -5.49 10.31
CA ASN A 92 -8.73 -6.22 11.37
C ASN A 92 -7.93 -6.06 12.67
N ARG A 93 -8.60 -5.68 13.77
CA ARG A 93 -7.93 -5.41 15.05
C ARG A 93 -7.06 -6.57 15.53
N ARG A 94 -7.58 -7.80 15.48
CA ARG A 94 -6.90 -9.00 15.96
C ARG A 94 -5.68 -9.35 15.10
N ILE A 95 -5.77 -9.15 13.78
CA ILE A 95 -4.62 -9.32 12.88
C ILE A 95 -3.57 -8.24 13.13
N ASN A 96 -3.98 -6.98 13.27
CA ASN A 96 -3.06 -5.88 13.53
C ASN A 96 -2.26 -6.10 14.82
N GLU A 97 -2.94 -6.40 15.93
CA GLU A 97 -2.32 -6.65 17.24
C GLU A 97 -1.34 -7.83 17.19
N TRP A 98 -1.73 -8.91 16.52
CA TRP A 98 -0.84 -10.04 16.32
C TRP A 98 0.37 -9.64 15.48
N ALA A 99 0.17 -9.00 14.33
CA ALA A 99 1.23 -8.71 13.37
C ALA A 99 2.37 -7.86 13.99
N VAL A 100 2.03 -6.83 14.77
CA VAL A 100 3.04 -5.95 15.39
C VAL A 100 3.88 -6.63 16.48
N THR A 101 3.45 -7.78 16.98
CA THR A 101 4.22 -8.58 17.96
C THR A 101 5.21 -9.54 17.31
N GLN A 102 5.24 -9.64 15.97
CA GLN A 102 6.08 -10.60 15.26
C GLN A 102 7.28 -9.89 14.60
N PRO A 103 8.50 -10.05 15.12
CA PRO A 103 9.71 -9.48 14.48
C PRO A 103 9.99 -10.00 13.07
N ALA A 104 9.36 -11.10 12.66
CA ALA A 104 9.48 -11.65 11.31
C ALA A 104 8.63 -10.90 10.25
N ILE A 105 7.77 -9.97 10.67
CA ILE A 105 6.97 -9.13 9.78
C ILE A 105 7.69 -7.80 9.59
N ASP A 106 7.86 -7.35 8.34
CA ASP A 106 8.52 -6.08 8.05
C ASP A 106 7.54 -4.90 8.07
N VAL A 107 6.30 -5.12 7.58
CA VAL A 107 5.29 -4.07 7.38
C VAL A 107 3.89 -4.57 7.78
N LEU A 108 3.16 -3.79 8.57
CA LEU A 108 1.70 -3.90 8.69
C LEU A 108 1.05 -2.98 7.67
N ALA A 109 0.51 -3.56 6.60
CA ALA A 109 -0.18 -2.86 5.51
C ALA A 109 -1.63 -2.56 5.89
N HIS A 110 -2.19 -1.48 5.38
CA HIS A 110 -3.59 -1.09 5.56
C HIS A 110 -4.10 -1.10 7.02
N PRO A 111 -3.32 -0.64 8.03
CA PRO A 111 -3.68 -0.83 9.43
C PRO A 111 -4.97 -0.11 9.84
N THR A 112 -5.38 0.91 9.07
CA THR A 112 -6.58 1.74 9.31
C THR A 112 -7.72 1.46 8.33
N ALA A 113 -7.67 0.41 7.51
CA ALA A 113 -8.66 0.19 6.45
C ALA A 113 -10.00 -0.38 6.92
N GLY A 114 -10.11 -0.89 8.14
CA GLY A 114 -11.36 -1.40 8.72
C GLY A 114 -11.95 -0.51 9.81
N ASP A 115 -13.13 -0.89 10.28
CA ASP A 115 -13.94 -0.09 11.22
C ASP A 115 -13.57 -0.34 12.71
N ASP A 116 -12.64 -1.26 12.98
CA ASP A 116 -12.29 -1.73 14.34
C ASP A 116 -11.33 -0.76 15.09
N GLY A 117 -11.41 0.53 14.80
CA GLY A 117 -10.69 1.59 15.53
C GLY A 117 -9.22 1.78 15.16
N GLY A 118 -8.74 1.23 14.04
CA GLY A 118 -7.42 1.51 13.47
C GLY A 118 -6.24 1.20 14.41
N VAL A 119 -5.25 2.11 14.43
CA VAL A 119 -4.03 2.02 15.25
C VAL A 119 -4.20 2.86 16.52
N ASP A 120 -3.81 2.31 17.65
CA ASP A 120 -3.74 3.01 18.94
C ASP A 120 -2.31 3.07 19.49
N ASP A 121 -2.17 3.68 20.66
CA ASP A 121 -0.90 3.83 21.39
C ASP A 121 -0.19 2.50 21.68
N VAL A 122 -0.94 1.44 21.98
CA VAL A 122 -0.36 0.12 22.32
C VAL A 122 0.19 -0.52 21.05
N LEU A 123 -0.58 -0.49 19.97
CA LEU A 123 -0.18 -1.06 18.68
C LEU A 123 1.03 -0.33 18.11
N ALA A 124 1.04 1.02 18.11
CA ALA A 124 2.16 1.81 17.62
C ALA A 124 3.45 1.56 18.43
N ARG A 125 3.36 1.55 19.76
CA ARG A 125 4.50 1.23 20.62
C ARG A 125 5.02 -0.19 20.39
N THR A 126 4.13 -1.16 20.31
CA THR A 126 4.50 -2.56 20.06
C THR A 126 5.18 -2.74 18.71
N ALA A 127 4.69 -2.02 17.68
CA ALA A 127 5.30 -2.00 16.36
C ALA A 127 6.72 -1.40 16.41
N ALA A 128 6.91 -0.31 17.17
CA ALA A 128 8.23 0.29 17.40
C ALA A 128 9.19 -0.71 18.08
N ASP A 129 8.75 -1.35 19.15
CA ASP A 129 9.55 -2.30 19.93
C ASP A 129 10.00 -3.52 19.09
N ASN A 130 9.18 -3.96 18.14
CA ASN A 130 9.47 -5.11 17.28
C ASN A 130 10.03 -4.72 15.89
N GLY A 131 10.18 -3.41 15.61
CA GLY A 131 10.67 -2.92 14.33
C GLY A 131 9.71 -3.13 13.14
N VAL A 132 8.42 -3.38 13.41
CA VAL A 132 7.38 -3.57 12.40
C VAL A 132 6.95 -2.20 11.88
N ARG A 133 7.07 -1.98 10.56
CA ARG A 133 6.71 -0.68 9.97
C ARG A 133 5.21 -0.55 9.81
N LEU A 134 4.65 0.59 10.19
CA LEU A 134 3.26 0.91 9.88
C LEU A 134 3.16 1.54 8.48
N GLU A 135 2.20 1.08 7.67
CA GLU A 135 1.94 1.70 6.38
C GLU A 135 1.10 2.98 6.54
N LEU A 136 1.64 4.09 6.04
CA LEU A 136 0.93 5.33 5.75
C LEU A 136 0.45 5.29 4.30
N SER A 137 -0.75 4.75 4.08
CA SER A 137 -1.32 4.63 2.73
C SER A 137 -1.99 5.94 2.28
N LEU A 138 -1.48 6.53 1.19
CA LEU A 138 -2.09 7.68 0.52
C LEU A 138 -3.24 7.27 -0.42
N ALA A 139 -3.40 5.97 -0.70
CA ALA A 139 -4.42 5.46 -1.62
C ALA A 139 -5.84 6.02 -1.36
N PRO A 140 -6.36 6.02 -0.12
CA PRO A 140 -7.70 6.54 0.15
C PRO A 140 -7.81 8.04 -0.12
N VAL A 141 -6.76 8.82 0.18
CA VAL A 141 -6.75 10.27 -0.10
C VAL A 141 -6.69 10.56 -1.60
N LEU A 142 -5.88 9.80 -2.32
CA LEU A 142 -5.70 9.95 -3.75
C LEU A 142 -6.96 9.56 -4.53
N ARG A 143 -7.78 8.62 -4.02
CA ARG A 143 -8.87 8.01 -4.79
C ARG A 143 -10.28 8.31 -4.27
N ALA A 144 -10.49 8.50 -2.98
CA ALA A 144 -11.81 8.82 -2.43
C ALA A 144 -12.22 10.27 -2.71
N GLU A 145 -13.50 10.62 -2.57
CA GLU A 145 -14.01 11.99 -2.67
C GLU A 145 -14.90 12.34 -1.47
N GLY A 146 -15.24 13.62 -1.33
CA GLY A 146 -16.15 14.12 -0.30
C GLY A 146 -15.76 13.71 1.12
N GLY A 147 -16.76 13.32 1.91
CA GLY A 147 -16.59 12.93 3.32
C GLY A 147 -15.60 11.78 3.52
N THR A 148 -15.55 10.81 2.61
CA THR A 148 -14.61 9.68 2.68
C THR A 148 -13.16 10.15 2.60
N ARG A 149 -12.86 11.12 1.73
CA ARG A 149 -11.51 11.73 1.66
C ARG A 149 -11.17 12.49 2.94
N VAL A 150 -12.14 13.24 3.49
CA VAL A 150 -11.93 13.97 4.76
C VAL A 150 -11.62 12.99 5.90
N GLN A 151 -12.34 11.87 5.97
CA GLN A 151 -12.04 10.83 6.97
C GLN A 151 -10.66 10.23 6.75
N ALA A 152 -10.28 9.90 5.52
CA ALA A 152 -8.95 9.37 5.21
C ALA A 152 -7.82 10.33 5.65
N ILE A 153 -7.97 11.63 5.42
CA ILE A 153 -7.00 12.65 5.86
C ILE A 153 -6.91 12.69 7.39
N ARG A 154 -8.06 12.58 8.08
CA ARG A 154 -8.09 12.54 9.56
C ARG A 154 -7.43 11.29 10.12
N GLU A 155 -7.66 10.12 9.51
CA GLU A 155 -6.98 8.87 9.90
C GLU A 155 -5.47 8.99 9.71
N LEU A 156 -5.01 9.50 8.56
CA LEU A 156 -3.58 9.71 8.32
C LEU A 156 -2.97 10.67 9.34
N GLY A 157 -3.66 11.76 9.68
CA GLY A 157 -3.20 12.69 10.71
C GLY A 157 -3.08 12.03 12.09
N ARG A 158 -4.05 11.18 12.47
CA ARG A 158 -3.98 10.41 13.72
C ARG A 158 -2.82 9.43 13.73
N LEU A 159 -2.67 8.65 12.66
CA LEU A 159 -1.59 7.67 12.53
C LEU A 159 -0.22 8.35 12.55
N TRP A 160 -0.08 9.50 11.88
CA TRP A 160 1.15 10.30 11.91
C TRP A 160 1.50 10.75 13.33
N THR A 161 0.54 11.24 14.11
CA THR A 161 0.77 11.61 15.52
C THR A 161 1.30 10.43 16.33
N LEU A 162 0.75 9.23 16.16
CA LEU A 162 1.20 8.02 16.86
C LEU A 162 2.63 7.63 16.45
N ILE A 163 2.92 7.65 15.14
CA ILE A 163 4.25 7.38 14.59
C ILE A 163 5.29 8.34 15.17
N GLU A 164 5.00 9.65 15.19
CA GLU A 164 5.92 10.64 15.78
C GLU A 164 6.08 10.45 17.29
N THR A 165 4.98 10.13 18.00
CA THR A 165 4.98 9.99 19.46
C THR A 165 5.83 8.80 19.92
N TYR A 166 5.76 7.69 19.18
CA TYR A 166 6.42 6.43 19.54
C TYR A 166 7.66 6.12 18.70
N GLU A 167 8.07 7.05 17.84
CA GLU A 167 9.16 6.87 16.86
C GLU A 167 8.99 5.55 16.06
N THR A 168 7.73 5.20 15.77
CA THR A 168 7.39 3.93 15.12
C THR A 168 7.90 3.97 13.68
N PRO A 169 8.64 2.95 13.22
CA PRO A 169 9.10 2.92 11.84
C PRO A 169 7.88 2.84 10.90
N TYR A 170 8.00 3.42 9.72
CA TYR A 170 6.89 3.50 8.78
C TYR A 170 7.34 3.42 7.33
N VAL A 171 6.38 3.10 6.45
CA VAL A 171 6.51 3.21 5.00
C VAL A 171 5.36 4.05 4.46
N VAL A 172 5.59 4.80 3.40
CA VAL A 172 4.54 5.56 2.71
C VAL A 172 4.27 4.88 1.38
N SER A 173 3.01 4.62 1.08
CA SER A 173 2.60 3.96 -0.17
C SER A 173 1.45 4.69 -0.85
N ALA A 174 1.36 4.56 -2.17
CA ALA A 174 0.19 4.95 -2.94
C ALA A 174 -0.69 3.74 -3.33
N ASP A 175 -0.21 2.52 -3.12
CA ASP A 175 -0.91 1.25 -3.39
C ASP A 175 -1.64 1.23 -4.75
N PRO A 176 -0.91 1.36 -5.89
CA PRO A 176 -1.52 1.51 -7.21
C PRO A 176 -2.10 0.18 -7.71
N ALA A 177 -3.39 0.19 -8.09
CA ALA A 177 -4.05 -0.98 -8.69
C ALA A 177 -3.56 -1.30 -10.12
N SER A 178 -2.85 -0.37 -10.78
CA SER A 178 -2.29 -0.56 -12.12
C SER A 178 -1.12 0.39 -12.37
N HIS A 179 -0.28 0.07 -13.37
CA HIS A 179 0.86 0.89 -13.78
C HIS A 179 0.48 2.32 -14.18
N LEU A 180 -0.78 2.56 -14.59
CA LEU A 180 -1.30 3.88 -14.93
C LEU A 180 -2.25 4.45 -13.87
N ALA A 181 -2.53 3.71 -12.79
CA ALA A 181 -3.53 4.10 -11.79
C ALA A 181 -3.27 5.48 -11.18
N GLU A 182 -2.01 5.90 -11.10
CA GLU A 182 -1.63 7.21 -10.60
C GLU A 182 -2.05 8.33 -11.57
N TRP A 183 -1.95 8.17 -12.89
CA TRP A 183 -2.27 9.26 -13.83
C TRP A 183 -3.58 9.09 -14.58
N GLY A 184 -4.04 7.88 -14.88
CA GLY A 184 -5.27 7.65 -15.65
C GLY A 184 -6.51 8.15 -14.94
N ARG A 185 -6.66 7.82 -13.64
CA ARG A 185 -7.77 8.30 -12.82
C ARG A 185 -7.61 9.76 -12.41
N LEU A 186 -6.38 10.22 -12.13
CA LEU A 186 -6.13 11.65 -11.88
C LEU A 186 -6.43 12.50 -13.12
N ALA A 187 -6.05 12.06 -14.30
CA ALA A 187 -6.32 12.74 -15.56
C ALA A 187 -7.81 12.71 -15.88
N GLU A 188 -8.51 11.59 -15.71
CA GLU A 188 -9.96 11.51 -15.88
C GLU A 188 -10.69 12.42 -14.90
N ARG A 189 -10.29 12.38 -13.62
CA ARG A 189 -10.82 13.28 -12.59
C ARG A 189 -10.51 14.74 -12.87
N ASN A 190 -9.31 15.06 -13.32
CA ASN A 190 -8.93 16.43 -13.69
C ASN A 190 -9.68 16.89 -14.93
N ARG A 191 -9.96 16.02 -15.91
CA ARG A 191 -10.86 16.31 -17.03
C ARG A 191 -12.27 16.60 -16.52
N GLY A 192 -12.78 15.80 -15.59
CA GLY A 192 -14.04 16.06 -14.90
C GLY A 192 -14.04 17.42 -14.20
N ARG A 193 -13.03 17.73 -13.38
CA ARG A 193 -12.92 19.00 -12.63
C ARG A 193 -12.66 20.23 -13.50
N ARG A 194 -12.09 20.04 -14.69
CA ARG A 194 -11.90 21.09 -15.71
C ARG A 194 -13.09 21.20 -16.65
N SER A 195 -14.10 20.35 -16.51
CA SER A 195 -15.36 20.46 -17.24
C SER A 195 -16.10 21.73 -16.81
N GLU A 196 -16.74 22.40 -17.77
CA GLU A 196 -17.62 23.55 -17.50
C GLU A 196 -18.83 23.18 -16.64
N ARG A 197 -19.09 21.88 -16.45
CA ARG A 197 -20.10 21.37 -15.53
C ARG A 197 -19.63 21.29 -14.08
N PHE A 198 -18.33 21.26 -13.83
CA PHE A 198 -17.81 21.21 -12.46
C PHE A 198 -17.96 22.57 -11.79
N VAL A 199 -18.60 22.58 -10.62
CA VAL A 199 -18.71 23.78 -9.78
C VAL A 199 -17.78 23.64 -8.58
N GLU A 200 -17.95 22.57 -7.81
CA GLU A 200 -17.10 22.19 -6.69
C GLU A 200 -17.23 20.68 -6.43
N PRO A 201 -16.36 20.05 -5.60
CA PRO A 201 -16.42 18.61 -5.36
C PRO A 201 -17.81 18.16 -4.87
N GLY A 202 -18.48 17.29 -5.64
CA GLY A 202 -19.83 16.80 -5.36
C GLY A 202 -20.97 17.63 -5.96
N VAL A 203 -20.66 18.75 -6.63
CA VAL A 203 -21.65 19.66 -7.22
C VAL A 203 -21.35 19.86 -8.70
N TRP A 204 -22.30 19.45 -9.54
CA TRP A 204 -22.17 19.47 -11.00
C TRP A 204 -23.38 20.15 -11.63
N ARG A 205 -23.16 20.93 -12.69
CA ARG A 205 -24.24 21.44 -13.53
C ARG A 205 -24.92 20.27 -14.25
N PRO A 206 -26.26 20.27 -14.36
CA PRO A 206 -27.00 19.24 -15.07
C PRO A 206 -26.61 19.23 -16.56
N GLU A 207 -26.77 18.09 -17.23
CA GLU A 207 -26.57 18.00 -18.68
C GLU A 207 -27.63 18.86 -19.39
N GLU A 208 -27.19 19.78 -20.25
CA GLU A 208 -28.11 20.47 -21.16
C GLU A 208 -28.65 19.44 -22.16
N SER A 209 -29.98 19.26 -22.13
CA SER A 209 -30.74 18.36 -23.00
C SER A 209 -30.79 18.84 -24.44
#